data_AF-A0A5S3UR17-F1
#
_entry.id   AF-A0A5S3UR17-F1
#
_cell.length_a   1.000
_cell.length_b   1.000
_cell.length_c   1.000
_cell.angle_alpha   90.00
_cell.angle_beta   90.00
_cell.angle_gamma   90.00
#
_symmetry.space_group_name_H-M   'P 1'
#
loop_
_entity.id
_entity.type
_entity.pdbx_description
1 polymer ?
#
loop_
_entity_poly.entity_id
_entity_poly.type
_entity_poly.pdbx_seq_one_letter_code
_entity_poly.pdbx_strand_id
1 'polypeptide(L)'
;MYKHFFKRVIDFTIALLALLVIWPVLLVIYIWLTIANKGAGAFFLQERPGKDGKIFKVIKFKTMTDERDAEGNLLPDAARLTKVGKFVRSTSIDELPQLINVLKGDMALIGPRPLLVQYLPLY
;
A
#
# COMPACT_ATOMS: atom_id res chain seq x y z
N MET A 1 -6.34 -0.76 20.00
CA MET A 1 -6.67 -1.76 18.95
C MET A 1 -6.24 -3.15 19.44
N TYR A 2 -7.17 -4.11 19.42
CA TYR A 2 -7.20 -5.43 20.10
C TYR A 2 -7.52 -5.38 21.61
N LYS A 3 -8.81 -5.36 21.97
CA LYS A 3 -9.29 -5.67 23.34
C LYS A 3 -9.34 -7.19 23.60
N HIS A 4 -9.38 -8.02 22.55
CA HIS A 4 -9.50 -9.47 22.65
C HIS A 4 -8.52 -10.15 21.67
N PHE A 5 -7.76 -11.13 22.17
CA PHE A 5 -6.75 -11.90 21.42
C PHE A 5 -7.29 -12.52 20.12
N PHE A 6 -8.57 -12.93 20.12
CA PHE A 6 -9.24 -13.55 18.98
C PHE A 6 -9.22 -12.71 17.70
N LYS A 7 -9.36 -11.37 17.80
CA LYS A 7 -9.37 -10.52 16.61
C LYS A 7 -8.03 -10.58 15.86
N ARG A 8 -6.91 -10.66 16.57
CA ARG A 8 -5.58 -10.73 15.94
C ARG A 8 -5.39 -12.03 15.16
N VAL A 9 -5.84 -13.15 15.73
CA VAL A 9 -5.76 -14.47 15.09
C VAL A 9 -6.66 -14.50 13.85
N ILE A 10 -7.88 -13.99 13.95
CA ILE A 10 -8.82 -13.93 12.81
C ILE A 10 -8.24 -13.04 11.68
N ASP A 11 -7.80 -11.82 12.00
CA ASP A 11 -7.25 -10.90 11.01
C ASP A 11 -6.01 -11.50 10.32
N PHE A 12 -5.14 -12.17 11.09
CA PHE A 12 -3.97 -12.86 10.55
C PHE A 12 -4.34 -14.02 9.62
N THR A 13 -5.24 -14.92 10.05
CA THR A 13 -5.64 -16.09 9.26
C THR A 13 -6.32 -15.67 7.96
N ILE A 14 -7.24 -14.70 8.01
CA ILE A 14 -7.91 -14.20 6.81
C ILE A 14 -6.92 -13.53 5.86
N ALA A 15 -6.03 -12.68 6.37
CA ALA A 15 -5.03 -12.01 5.52
C ALA A 15 -4.04 -13.01 4.89
N LEU A 16 -3.67 -14.06 5.62
CA LEU A 16 -2.77 -15.11 5.13
C LEU A 16 -3.42 -15.90 4.00
N LEU A 17 -4.65 -16.37 4.22
CA LEU A 17 -5.41 -17.10 3.21
C LEU A 17 -5.68 -16.23 1.98
N ALA A 18 -6.07 -14.97 2.17
CA ALA A 18 -6.26 -14.03 1.07
C ALA A 18 -4.97 -13.88 0.25
N LEU A 19 -3.83 -13.65 0.90
CA LEU A 19 -2.53 -13.53 0.24
C LEU A 19 -2.14 -14.81 -0.52
N LEU A 20 -2.40 -16.00 0.06
CA LEU A 20 -2.15 -17.28 -0.61
C LEU A 20 -3.03 -17.52 -1.84
N VAL A 21 -4.21 -16.91 -1.92
CA VAL A 21 -5.06 -17.00 -3.12
C VAL A 21 -4.66 -15.97 -4.16
N ILE A 22 -4.37 -14.74 -3.74
CA ILE A 22 -4.13 -13.62 -4.67
C ILE A 22 -2.66 -13.45 -5.08
N TRP A 23 -1.70 -14.16 -4.48
CA TRP A 23 -0.27 -13.98 -4.79
C TRP A 23 0.08 -14.08 -6.29
N PRO A 24 -0.53 -14.96 -7.11
CA PRO A 24 -0.21 -15.02 -8.54
C PRO A 24 -0.60 -13.71 -9.23
N VAL A 25 -1.75 -13.14 -8.85
CA VAL A 25 -2.23 -11.85 -9.36
C VAL A 25 -1.29 -10.73 -8.92
N LEU A 26 -0.88 -10.71 -7.65
CA LEU A 26 0.06 -9.70 -7.14
C LEU A 26 1.41 -9.77 -7.87
N LEU A 27 1.89 -10.97 -8.22
CA LEU A 27 3.13 -11.16 -8.97
C LEU A 27 3.01 -10.61 -10.40
N VAL A 28 1.90 -10.88 -11.10
CA VAL A 28 1.65 -10.32 -12.44
C VAL A 28 1.63 -8.79 -12.41
N ILE A 29 0.91 -8.22 -11.43
CA ILE A 29 0.81 -6.77 -11.26
C ILE A 29 2.17 -6.15 -10.92
N TYR A 30 2.96 -6.82 -10.07
CA TYR A 30 4.34 -6.42 -9.76
C TYR A 30 5.20 -6.30 -11.02
N ILE A 31 5.16 -7.32 -11.89
CA ILE A 31 5.93 -7.32 -13.16
C ILE A 31 5.44 -6.19 -14.07
N TRP A 32 4.12 -6.08 -14.28
CA TRP A 32 3.54 -5.02 -15.12
C TRP A 32 3.90 -3.62 -14.66
N LEU A 33 3.82 -3.35 -13.35
CA LEU A 33 4.19 -2.04 -12.80
C LEU A 33 5.68 -1.78 -12.86
N THR A 34 6.53 -2.80 -12.67
CA THR A 34 7.98 -2.64 -12.79
C THR A 34 8.36 -2.18 -14.19
N ILE A 35 7.74 -2.77 -15.22
CA ILE A 35 7.96 -2.38 -16.62
C ILE A 35 7.35 -1.00 -16.89
N ALA A 36 6.09 -0.78 -16.49
CA ALA A 36 5.39 0.48 -16.74
C ALA A 36 6.05 1.69 -16.04
N ASN A 37 6.60 1.49 -14.85
CA ASN A 37 7.27 2.53 -14.06
C ASN A 37 8.74 2.72 -14.45
N LYS A 38 9.19 2.17 -15.59
CA LYS A 38 10.56 2.34 -16.12
C LYS A 38 11.65 1.97 -15.11
N GLY A 39 11.43 0.91 -14.32
CA GLY A 39 12.41 0.44 -13.33
C GLY A 39 12.40 1.19 -11.99
N ALA A 40 11.51 2.17 -11.77
CA ALA A 40 11.37 2.90 -10.50
C ALA A 40 10.80 2.05 -9.33
N GLY A 41 10.73 0.73 -9.51
CA GLY A 41 10.13 -0.23 -8.58
C GLY A 41 8.61 -0.32 -8.66
N ALA A 42 8.07 -1.38 -8.05
CA ALA A 42 6.64 -1.64 -8.00
C ALA A 42 6.02 -1.34 -6.62
N PHE A 43 6.79 -1.12 -5.56
CA PHE A 43 6.25 -0.84 -4.23
C PHE A 43 6.40 0.64 -3.85
N PHE A 44 5.38 1.15 -3.18
CA PHE A 44 5.34 2.47 -2.57
C PHE A 44 5.07 2.30 -1.08
N LEU A 45 5.96 2.84 -0.25
CA LEU A 45 5.85 2.78 1.20
C LEU A 45 5.46 4.15 1.75
N GLN A 46 4.37 4.22 2.50
CA GLN A 46 3.89 5.48 3.07
C GLN A 46 3.80 5.40 4.59
N GLU A 47 4.37 6.38 5.28
CA GLU A 47 4.31 6.48 6.73
C GLU A 47 2.91 6.87 7.20
N ARG A 48 2.41 6.11 8.19
CA ARG A 48 1.09 6.31 8.80
C ARG A 48 1.18 6.07 10.31
N PRO A 49 0.42 6.80 11.13
CA PRO A 49 0.27 6.51 12.54
C PRO A 49 -0.63 5.28 12.71
N GLY A 50 -0.13 4.31 13.48
CA GLY A 50 -0.83 3.10 13.87
C GLY A 50 -1.37 3.18 15.29
N LYS A 51 -1.47 2.01 15.94
CA LYS A 51 -1.90 1.91 17.33
C LYS A 51 -0.98 2.75 18.24
N ASP A 52 -1.58 3.51 19.15
CA ASP A 52 -0.89 4.34 20.15
C ASP A 52 0.08 5.36 19.52
N GLY A 53 -0.22 5.84 18.30
CA GLY A 53 0.59 6.83 17.58
C GLY A 53 1.88 6.26 16.97
N LYS A 54 2.16 4.96 17.12
CA LYS A 54 3.36 4.32 16.57
C LYS A 54 3.35 4.37 15.04
N ILE A 55 4.38 4.97 14.45
CA ILE A 55 4.50 5.08 13.00
C ILE A 55 4.86 3.73 12.38
N PHE A 56 4.17 3.39 11.29
CA PHE A 56 4.48 2.24 10.46
C PHE A 56 4.39 2.61 8.98
N LYS A 57 4.96 1.75 8.12
CA LYS A 57 4.95 1.95 6.67
C LYS A 57 3.86 1.10 6.03
N VAL A 58 2.82 1.73 5.54
CA VAL A 58 1.80 1.10 4.69
C VAL A 58 2.43 0.72 3.36
N ILE A 59 2.24 -0.53 2.95
CA ILE A 59 2.76 -1.09 1.71
C ILE A 59 1.66 -0.99 0.64
N LYS A 60 1.96 -0.33 -0.48
CA LYS A 60 1.10 -0.27 -1.66
C LYS A 60 1.88 -0.60 -2.92
N PHE A 61 1.18 -0.90 -4.01
CA PHE A 61 1.81 -0.84 -5.31
C PHE A 61 2.00 0.61 -5.76
N LYS A 62 3.15 0.88 -6.36
CA LYS A 62 3.52 2.15 -6.97
C LYS A 62 2.89 2.22 -8.36
N THR A 63 1.97 3.15 -8.54
CA THR A 63 1.19 3.30 -9.78
C THR A 63 1.61 4.51 -10.63
N MET A 64 2.59 5.27 -10.15
CA MET A 64 3.16 6.42 -10.86
C MET A 64 4.66 6.22 -11.12
N THR A 65 5.15 6.75 -12.23
CA THR A 65 6.58 6.80 -12.57
C THR A 65 7.33 7.79 -11.67
N ASP A 66 8.67 7.77 -11.69
CA ASP A 66 9.51 8.79 -11.03
C ASP A 66 10.11 9.78 -12.03
N GLU A 67 9.43 9.97 -13.16
CA GLU A 67 9.90 10.89 -14.19
C GLU A 67 9.96 12.33 -13.66
N ARG A 68 11.03 13.02 -14.07
CA ARG A 68 11.36 14.38 -13.67
C ARG A 68 11.51 15.27 -14.89
N ASP A 69 11.29 16.56 -14.71
CA ASP A 69 11.61 17.58 -15.71
C ASP A 69 13.13 17.84 -15.80
N ALA A 70 13.52 18.77 -16.67
CA ALA A 70 14.92 19.12 -16.88
C ALA A 70 15.56 19.76 -15.64
N GLU A 71 14.75 20.38 -14.80
CA GLU A 71 15.11 21.02 -13.54
C GLU A 71 15.21 20.02 -12.38
N GLY A 72 14.85 18.75 -12.62
CA GLY A 72 14.91 17.67 -11.64
C GLY A 72 13.69 17.58 -10.71
N ASN A 73 12.63 18.36 -10.95
CA ASN A 73 11.37 18.24 -10.20
C ASN A 73 10.55 17.07 -10.75
N LEU A 74 9.76 16.42 -9.88
CA LEU A 74 8.84 15.37 -10.34
C LEU A 74 7.82 15.98 -11.30
N LEU A 75 7.57 15.28 -12.40
CA LEU A 75 6.51 15.67 -13.33
C LEU A 75 5.14 15.69 -12.63
N PRO A 76 4.15 16.42 -13.18
CA PRO A 76 2.78 16.38 -12.67
C PRO A 76 2.21 14.95 -12.65
N ASP A 77 1.34 14.65 -11.68
CA ASP A 77 0.70 13.34 -11.52
C ASP A 77 0.05 12.81 -12.81
N ALA A 78 -0.56 13.71 -13.61
CA ALA A 78 -1.17 13.36 -14.89
C ALA A 78 -0.17 12.82 -15.92
N ALA A 79 1.07 13.30 -15.89
CA ALA A 79 2.15 12.82 -16.76
C ALA A 79 2.81 11.54 -16.23
N ARG A 80 2.77 11.31 -14.91
CA ARG A 80 3.40 10.15 -14.25
C ARG A 80 2.47 8.94 -14.13
N LEU A 81 1.16 9.12 -14.30
CA LEU A 81 0.19 8.03 -14.20
C LEU A 81 0.11 7.24 -15.51
N THR A 82 0.66 6.02 -15.50
CA THR A 82 0.62 5.13 -16.66
C THR A 82 -0.76 4.50 -16.87
N LYS A 83 -1.05 3.95 -18.06
CA LYS A 83 -2.29 3.20 -18.32
C LYS A 83 -2.46 2.02 -17.35
N VAL A 84 -1.36 1.30 -17.09
CA VAL A 84 -1.31 0.21 -16.11
C VAL A 84 -1.59 0.74 -14.70
N GLY A 85 -0.90 1.81 -14.29
CA GLY A 85 -1.11 2.44 -12.99
C GLY A 85 -2.56 2.92 -12.76
N LYS A 86 -3.19 3.48 -13.80
CA LYS A 86 -4.59 3.88 -13.79
C LYS A 86 -5.52 2.69 -13.59
N PHE A 87 -5.30 1.58 -14.30
CA PHE A 87 -6.07 0.35 -14.13
C PHE A 87 -5.94 -0.21 -12.71
N VAL A 88 -4.71 -0.35 -12.21
CA VAL A 88 -4.43 -0.86 -10.86
C VAL A 88 -5.11 -0.01 -9.78
N ARG A 89 -5.09 1.32 -9.92
CA ARG A 89 -5.81 2.24 -9.00
C ARG A 89 -7.32 2.11 -9.10
N SER A 90 -7.87 2.03 -10.32
CA SER A 90 -9.33 1.95 -10.51
C SER A 90 -9.95 0.66 -9.95
N THR A 91 -9.12 -0.37 -9.80
CA THR A 91 -9.52 -1.68 -9.25
C THR A 91 -9.09 -1.85 -7.79
N SER A 92 -8.48 -0.83 -7.17
CA SER A 92 -7.92 -0.86 -5.80
C SER A 92 -6.90 -1.97 -5.57
N ILE A 93 -6.33 -2.54 -6.64
CA ILE A 93 -5.32 -3.59 -6.56
C ILE A 93 -4.04 -3.06 -5.90
N ASP A 94 -3.78 -1.74 -6.01
CA ASP A 94 -2.64 -1.09 -5.36
C ASP A 94 -2.68 -1.17 -3.84
N GLU A 95 -3.84 -1.42 -3.25
CA GLU A 95 -4.03 -1.54 -1.81
C GLU A 95 -3.87 -2.97 -1.27
N LEU A 96 -3.92 -4.00 -2.13
CA LEU A 96 -3.79 -5.40 -1.70
C LEU A 96 -2.48 -5.73 -0.95
N PRO A 97 -1.32 -5.12 -1.26
CA PRO A 97 -0.11 -5.30 -0.45
C PRO A 97 -0.25 -4.90 1.02
N GLN A 98 -1.26 -4.11 1.40
CA GLN A 98 -1.54 -3.77 2.79
C GLN A 98 -1.93 -4.99 3.65
N LEU A 99 -2.35 -6.10 3.03
CA LEU A 99 -2.56 -7.37 3.75
C LEU A 99 -1.27 -7.85 4.43
N ILE A 100 -0.09 -7.50 3.90
CA ILE A 100 1.20 -7.78 4.54
C ILE A 100 1.33 -6.98 5.84
N ASN A 101 0.84 -5.73 5.89
CA ASN A 101 0.79 -4.94 7.13
C ASN A 101 -0.16 -5.57 8.17
N VAL A 102 -1.27 -6.16 7.72
CA VAL A 102 -2.15 -6.94 8.59
C VAL A 102 -1.41 -8.16 9.13
N LEU A 103 -0.69 -8.91 8.31
CA LEU A 103 0.12 -10.05 8.78
C LEU A 103 1.19 -9.63 9.80
N LYS A 104 1.87 -8.50 9.58
CA LYS A 104 2.84 -7.93 10.54
C LYS A 104 2.22 -7.47 11.85
N GLY A 105 0.92 -7.15 11.84
CA GLY A 105 0.19 -6.62 12.99
C GLY A 105 0.22 -5.10 13.09
N ASP A 106 0.72 -4.42 12.06
CA ASP A 106 0.68 -2.95 11.95
C ASP A 106 -0.75 -2.44 11.75
N MET A 107 -1.56 -3.23 11.03
CA MET A 107 -2.95 -2.94 10.68
C MET A 107 -3.88 -4.08 11.11
N ALA A 108 -5.17 -3.77 11.16
CA ALA A 108 -6.26 -4.74 11.30
C ALA A 108 -7.11 -4.71 10.02
N LEU A 109 -7.77 -5.82 9.67
CA LEU A 109 -8.71 -5.84 8.52
C LEU A 109 -9.88 -4.88 8.73
N ILE A 110 -10.32 -4.75 9.98
CA ILE A 110 -11.39 -3.84 10.40
C ILE A 110 -10.83 -2.95 11.50
N GLY A 111 -10.76 -1.64 11.23
CA GLY A 111 -10.23 -0.61 12.12
C GLY A 111 -10.30 0.79 11.50
N PRO A 112 -9.91 1.84 12.25
CA PRO A 112 -9.87 3.20 11.74
C PRO A 112 -8.83 3.33 10.61
N ARG A 113 -9.15 4.15 9.59
CA ARG A 113 -8.25 4.41 8.48
C ARG A 113 -7.00 5.17 8.97
N PRO A 114 -5.78 4.67 8.74
CA PRO A 114 -4.57 5.39 9.11
C PRO A 114 -4.45 6.71 8.32
N LEU A 115 -4.52 7.84 9.02
CA LEU A 115 -4.43 9.18 8.43
C LEU A 115 -2.96 9.57 8.18
N LEU A 116 -2.72 10.76 7.64
CA LEU A 116 -1.33 11.25 7.48
C LEU A 116 -0.74 11.58 8.85
N VAL A 117 0.57 11.38 9.01
CA VAL A 117 1.30 11.67 10.26
C VAL A 117 1.10 13.13 10.71
N GLN A 118 0.96 14.06 9.76
CA GLN A 118 0.70 15.48 10.02
C GLN A 118 -0.58 15.75 10.82
N TYR A 119 -1.53 14.82 10.86
CA TYR A 119 -2.76 14.95 11.65
C TYR A 119 -2.60 14.46 13.09
N LEU A 120 -1.48 13.84 13.45
CA LEU A 120 -1.24 13.32 14.79
C LEU A 120 -1.33 14.40 15.89
N PRO A 121 -0.86 15.65 15.69
CA PRO A 121 -1.00 16.71 16.70
C PRO A 121 -2.44 17.20 16.94
N LEU A 122 -3.42 16.76 16.14
CA LEU A 122 -4.82 17.18 16.25
C LEU A 122 -5.67 16.25 17.14
N TYR A 123 -5.09 15.19 17.69
CA TYR A 123 -5.74 14.16 18.51
C TYR A 123 -4.91 13.86 19.75
#